data_AF-A0A941AH96-F1
#
_entry.id   AF-A0A941AH96-F1
#
_cell.length_a   1.000
_cell.length_b   1.000
_cell.length_c   1.000
_cell.angle_alpha   90.00
_cell.angle_beta   90.00
_cell.angle_gamma   90.00
#
_symmetry.space_group_name_H-M   'P 1'
#
loop_
_entity.id
_entity.type
_entity.pdbx_description
1 polymer ?
#
loop_
_entity_poly.entity_id
_entity_poly.type
_entity_poly.pdbx_seq_one_letter_code
_entity_poly.pdbx_strand_id
1 'polypeptide(L)'
;MPVMLDCGTNNETLLNDPLYIGIPERRLRDQAYDDLVEEFFTAVQEIFPRACIQLEDFGNANAFRLLHKYKDRACTFDDDIQGTASVALAGLYSAVRTAGNRLSDHRFLFLGAGEAGIGIGELLVTALKTEGMPEEEARRRCWYVDSKGLVVKS
;
A
#
# COMPACT_ATOMS: atom_id res chain seq x y z
N MET A 1 18.68 2.13 -6.24
CA MET A 1 18.72 3.24 -7.21
C MET A 1 17.42 4.01 -7.04
N PRO A 2 17.42 5.26 -6.57
CA PRO A 2 16.20 6.05 -6.44
C PRO A 2 15.71 6.46 -7.83
N VAL A 3 14.40 6.37 -8.05
CA VAL A 3 13.74 6.71 -9.33
C VAL A 3 12.48 7.50 -9.03
N MET A 4 12.27 8.59 -9.78
CA MET A 4 11.03 9.34 -9.78
C MET A 4 10.38 9.23 -11.16
N LEU A 5 9.15 8.73 -11.22
CA LEU A 5 8.34 8.76 -12.46
C LEU A 5 7.56 10.07 -12.48
N ASP A 6 8.14 11.11 -13.08
CA ASP A 6 7.47 12.40 -13.22
C ASP A 6 6.45 12.33 -14.36
N CYS A 7 5.20 12.09 -13.97
CA CYS A 7 4.05 12.09 -14.87
C CYS A 7 3.30 13.43 -14.83
N GLY A 8 3.92 14.53 -14.38
CA GLY A 8 3.26 15.80 -14.10
C GLY A 8 2.65 15.86 -12.68
N THR A 9 1.97 16.97 -12.36
CA THR A 9 1.38 17.22 -11.04
C THR A 9 0.03 17.92 -11.13
N ASN A 10 -0.88 17.60 -10.21
CA ASN A 10 -2.17 18.30 -10.08
C ASN A 10 -2.13 19.39 -9.00
N ASN A 11 -0.97 19.62 -8.36
CA ASN A 11 -0.82 20.62 -7.33
C ASN A 11 -0.66 22.02 -7.95
N GLU A 12 -1.67 22.88 -7.81
CA GLU A 12 -1.68 24.24 -8.36
C GLU A 12 -0.48 25.07 -7.89
N THR A 13 -0.08 24.91 -6.62
CA THR A 13 1.04 25.68 -6.07
C THR A 13 2.32 25.35 -6.83
N LEU A 14 2.58 24.07 -7.11
CA LEU A 14 3.77 23.64 -7.85
C LEU A 14 3.70 24.03 -9.34
N LEU A 15 2.52 23.97 -9.95
CA LEU A 15 2.33 24.40 -11.35
C LEU A 15 2.61 25.89 -11.56
N ASN A 16 2.42 26.70 -10.52
CA ASN A 16 2.66 28.14 -10.55
C ASN A 16 4.00 28.55 -9.91
N ASP A 17 4.81 27.59 -9.44
CA ASP A 17 6.09 27.86 -8.82
C ASP A 17 7.20 27.92 -9.88
N PRO A 18 7.86 29.08 -10.09
CA PRO A 18 8.96 29.19 -11.06
C PRO A 18 10.20 28.37 -10.69
N LEU A 19 10.27 27.83 -9.47
CA LEU A 19 11.33 26.96 -8.99
C LEU A 19 10.97 25.46 -9.07
N TYR A 20 9.77 25.11 -9.53
CA TYR A 20 9.38 23.71 -9.67
C TYR A 20 10.24 22.99 -10.70
N ILE A 21 10.89 21.91 -10.28
CA ILE A 21 11.85 21.16 -11.10
C ILE A 21 11.21 20.05 -11.96
N GLY A 22 9.93 19.76 -11.73
CA GLY A 22 9.20 18.73 -12.48
C GLY A 22 8.48 19.28 -13.71
N ILE A 23 7.73 18.41 -14.38
CA ILE A 23 6.92 18.76 -15.56
C ILE A 23 5.75 19.64 -15.11
N PRO A 24 5.64 20.90 -15.56
CA PRO A 24 4.58 21.83 -15.16
C PRO A 24 3.26 21.57 -15.91
N GLU A 25 2.88 20.30 -15.99
CA GLU A 25 1.65 19.82 -16.64
C GLU A 25 0.84 18.98 -15.66
N ARG A 26 -0.47 18.84 -15.92
CA ARG A 26 -1.34 17.97 -15.13
C ARG A 26 -0.92 16.51 -15.26
N ARG A 27 -1.21 15.73 -14.22
CA ARG A 27 -0.83 14.32 -14.20
C ARG A 27 -1.34 13.58 -15.43
N LEU A 28 -0.45 12.89 -16.12
CA LEU A 28 -0.76 11.86 -17.11
C LEU A 28 -1.65 10.79 -16.44
N ARG A 29 -2.64 10.29 -17.18
CA ARG A 29 -3.63 9.32 -16.68
C ARG A 29 -3.80 8.17 -17.65
N ASP A 30 -4.53 7.17 -17.17
CA ASP A 30 -5.04 6.06 -17.96
C ASP A 30 -3.91 5.32 -18.69
N GLN A 31 -4.14 4.96 -19.96
CA GLN A 31 -3.25 4.10 -20.72
C GLN A 31 -1.82 4.65 -20.82
N ALA A 32 -1.67 5.96 -21.05
CA ALA A 32 -0.34 6.56 -21.21
C ALA A 32 0.50 6.50 -19.93
N TYR A 33 -0.15 6.61 -18.76
CA TYR A 33 0.51 6.39 -17.48
C TYR A 33 0.91 4.92 -17.31
N ASP A 34 0.01 4.00 -17.66
CA ASP A 34 0.25 2.57 -17.53
C ASP A 34 1.36 2.05 -18.45
N ASP A 35 1.44 2.59 -19.67
CA ASP A 35 2.49 2.26 -20.64
C ASP A 35 3.86 2.70 -20.14
N LEU A 36 3.96 3.89 -19.54
CA LEU A 36 5.21 4.38 -18.93
C LEU A 36 5.67 3.47 -17.78
N VAL A 37 4.75 3.08 -16.89
CA VAL A 37 5.11 2.19 -15.76
C VAL A 37 5.48 0.79 -16.27
N GLU A 38 4.80 0.30 -17.30
CA GLU A 38 5.11 -0.98 -17.95
C GLU A 38 6.51 -0.98 -18.57
N GLU A 39 6.85 0.08 -19.30
CA GLU A 39 8.18 0.28 -19.89
C GLU A 39 9.25 0.28 -18.80
N PHE A 40 9.02 1.01 -17.70
CA PHE A 40 9.94 1.03 -16.55
C PHE A 40 10.18 -0.37 -15.97
N PHE A 41 9.11 -1.11 -15.64
CA PHE A 41 9.24 -2.46 -15.09
C PHE A 41 9.95 -3.42 -16.05
N THR A 42 9.69 -3.29 -17.35
CA THR A 42 10.32 -4.10 -18.39
C THR A 42 11.81 -3.79 -18.48
N ALA A 43 12.18 -2.52 -18.63
CA ALA A 43 13.56 -2.09 -18.73
C ALA A 43 14.40 -2.47 -17.50
N VAL A 44 13.84 -2.33 -16.29
CA VAL A 44 14.54 -2.74 -15.06
C VAL A 44 14.78 -4.24 -15.04
N GLN A 45 13.81 -5.07 -15.43
CA GLN A 45 13.97 -6.53 -15.45
C GLN A 45 14.92 -7.02 -16.55
N GLU A 46 14.97 -6.33 -17.69
CA GLU A 46 15.91 -6.64 -18.77
C GLU A 46 17.36 -6.35 -18.37
N ILE A 47 17.62 -5.17 -17.79
CA ILE A 47 18.98 -4.73 -17.45
C ILE A 47 19.43 -5.28 -16.09
N PHE A 48 18.52 -5.38 -15.12
CA PHE A 48 18.78 -5.81 -13.75
C PHE A 48 17.77 -6.90 -13.30
N PRO A 49 17.84 -8.12 -13.85
CA PRO A 49 16.81 -9.17 -13.65
C PRO A 49 16.61 -9.64 -12.20
N ARG A 50 17.52 -9.30 -11.29
CA ARG A 50 17.43 -9.62 -9.85
C ARG A 50 17.17 -8.40 -8.96
N ALA A 51 16.92 -7.24 -9.56
CA ALA A 51 16.59 -6.05 -8.80
C ALA A 51 15.26 -6.24 -8.06
N CYS A 52 15.22 -5.77 -6.81
CA CYS A 52 13.97 -5.58 -6.09
C CYS A 52 13.44 -4.18 -6.40
N ILE A 53 12.18 -4.08 -6.79
CA ILE A 53 11.48 -2.82 -7.06
C ILE A 53 10.59 -2.54 -5.86
N GLN A 54 10.86 -1.46 -5.15
CA GLN A 54 9.99 -0.96 -4.08
C GLN A 54 9.10 0.13 -4.66
N LEU A 55 7.79 -0.06 -4.61
CA LEU A 55 6.80 0.97 -4.88
C LEU A 55 6.61 1.81 -3.62
N GLU A 56 6.56 3.12 -3.79
CA GLU A 56 6.52 4.10 -2.71
C GLU A 56 5.67 5.31 -3.13
N ASP A 57 4.85 5.84 -2.23
CA ASP A 57 4.12 7.10 -2.35
C ASP A 57 3.24 7.21 -3.62
N PHE A 58 2.70 6.09 -4.09
CA PHE A 58 1.70 6.10 -5.16
C PHE A 58 0.33 6.51 -4.63
N GLY A 59 -0.51 7.09 -5.49
CA GLY A 59 -1.91 7.34 -5.11
C GLY A 59 -2.65 6.01 -4.90
N ASN A 60 -3.47 5.93 -3.86
CA ASN A 60 -4.22 4.74 -3.43
C ASN A 60 -4.67 3.75 -4.51
N ALA A 61 -5.42 4.22 -5.52
CA ALA A 61 -5.91 3.35 -6.58
C ALA A 61 -4.77 2.73 -7.42
N ASN A 62 -3.70 3.50 -7.65
CA ASN A 62 -2.52 3.04 -8.38
C ASN A 62 -1.66 2.10 -7.53
N ALA A 63 -1.41 2.40 -6.25
CA ALA A 63 -0.60 1.55 -5.37
C ALA A 63 -1.09 0.09 -5.38
N PHE A 64 -2.37 -0.13 -5.06
CA PHE A 64 -2.97 -1.48 -5.09
C PHE A 64 -2.94 -2.13 -6.47
N ARG A 65 -3.31 -1.37 -7.51
CA ARG A 65 -3.40 -1.89 -8.88
C ARG A 65 -2.03 -2.30 -9.42
N LEU A 66 -1.02 -1.47 -9.22
CA LEU A 66 0.34 -1.72 -9.68
C LEU A 66 0.96 -2.89 -8.89
N LEU A 67 0.84 -2.89 -7.56
CA LEU A 67 1.29 -4.03 -6.75
C LEU A 67 0.67 -5.34 -7.25
N HIS A 68 -0.66 -5.39 -7.45
CA HIS A 68 -1.32 -6.58 -7.95
C HIS A 68 -0.87 -6.97 -9.38
N LYS A 69 -0.64 -5.99 -10.25
CA LYS A 69 -0.22 -6.24 -11.64
C LYS A 69 1.20 -6.82 -11.72
N TYR A 70 2.14 -6.36 -10.89
CA TYR A 70 3.55 -6.67 -11.05
C TYR A 70 4.12 -7.69 -10.04
N LYS A 71 3.49 -7.91 -8.88
CA LYS A 71 4.03 -8.79 -7.80
C LYS A 71 4.39 -10.22 -8.24
N ASP A 72 3.68 -10.77 -9.21
CA ASP A 72 3.90 -12.15 -9.69
C ASP A 72 4.85 -12.20 -10.90
N ARG A 73 5.24 -11.04 -11.44
CA ARG A 73 6.12 -10.91 -12.61
C ARG A 73 7.51 -10.39 -12.25
N ALA A 74 7.62 -9.53 -11.24
CA ALA A 74 8.87 -8.94 -10.79
C ALA A 74 9.07 -9.20 -9.29
N CYS A 75 10.32 -9.14 -8.83
CA CYS A 75 10.60 -9.01 -7.39
C CYS A 75 10.20 -7.60 -6.95
N THR A 76 8.93 -7.42 -6.57
CA THR A 76 8.38 -6.11 -6.22
C THR A 76 7.47 -6.18 -4.99
N PHE A 77 7.43 -5.08 -4.25
CA PHE A 77 6.53 -4.88 -3.13
C PHE A 77 6.21 -3.39 -2.99
N ASP A 78 5.20 -3.06 -2.18
CA ASP A 78 4.80 -1.69 -1.88
C ASP A 78 5.00 -1.42 -0.38
N ASP A 79 5.79 -0.41 -0.02
CA ASP A 79 6.17 -0.17 1.39
C ASP A 79 5.01 0.45 2.20
N ASP A 80 4.21 1.31 1.56
CA ASP A 80 3.02 1.93 2.16
C ASP A 80 1.96 0.88 2.53
N ILE A 81 1.81 -0.16 1.70
CA ILE A 81 0.89 -1.27 1.94
C ILE A 81 1.54 -2.33 2.84
N GLN A 82 2.67 -2.91 2.42
CA GLN A 82 3.23 -4.13 3.02
C GLN A 82 4.28 -3.85 4.09
N GLY A 83 5.09 -2.82 3.91
CA GLY A 83 6.09 -2.37 4.90
C GLY A 83 5.41 -1.87 6.17
N THR A 84 4.46 -0.95 6.01
CA THR A 84 3.65 -0.41 7.10
C THR A 84 2.85 -1.51 7.82
N ALA A 85 2.31 -2.48 7.07
CA ALA A 85 1.64 -3.65 7.65
C ALA A 85 2.57 -4.44 8.57
N SER A 86 3.79 -4.73 8.11
CA SER A 86 4.78 -5.52 8.84
C SER A 86 5.15 -4.87 10.18
N VAL A 87 5.49 -3.57 10.17
CA VAL A 87 5.88 -2.86 11.41
C VAL A 87 4.71 -2.73 12.39
N ALA A 88 3.48 -2.50 11.89
CA ALA A 88 2.30 -2.42 12.73
C ALA A 88 2.02 -3.75 13.44
N LEU A 89 2.07 -4.87 12.70
CA LEU A 89 1.88 -6.21 13.28
C LEU A 89 2.99 -6.55 14.29
N ALA A 90 4.25 -6.18 14.02
CA ALA A 90 5.35 -6.37 14.97
C ALA A 90 5.11 -5.60 16.29
N GLY A 91 4.58 -4.38 16.20
CA GLY A 91 4.16 -3.60 17.36
C GLY A 91 3.05 -4.29 18.15
N LEU A 92 2.01 -4.80 17.46
CA LEU A 92 0.91 -5.52 18.10
C LEU A 92 1.38 -6.80 18.80
N TYR A 93 2.26 -7.59 18.18
CA TYR A 93 2.83 -8.77 18.83
C TYR A 93 3.60 -8.43 20.11
N SER A 94 4.32 -7.31 20.12
CA SER A 94 5.03 -6.82 21.30
C SER A 94 4.05 -6.40 22.40
N ALA A 95 2.95 -5.73 22.03
CA ALA A 95 1.91 -5.30 22.97
C ALA A 95 1.16 -6.48 23.60
N VAL A 96 0.68 -7.44 22.81
CA VAL A 96 -0.09 -8.59 23.34
C VAL A 96 0.74 -9.49 24.25
N ARG A 97 2.03 -9.68 23.92
CA ARG A 97 2.97 -10.38 24.81
C ARG A 97 3.12 -9.69 26.17
N THR A 98 3.16 -8.36 26.18
CA THR A 98 3.24 -7.57 27.41
C THR A 98 1.94 -7.62 28.21
N ALA A 99 0.80 -7.62 27.52
CA ALA A 99 -0.52 -7.72 28.12
C ALA A 99 -0.89 -9.14 28.60
N GLY A 100 -0.10 -10.16 28.25
CA GLY A 100 -0.35 -11.55 28.63
C GLY A 100 -1.56 -12.18 27.94
N ASN A 101 -1.96 -11.66 26.78
CA ASN A 101 -3.09 -12.17 25.99
C ASN A 101 -2.64 -12.50 24.54
N ARG A 102 -3.55 -13.06 23.76
CA ARG A 102 -3.31 -13.42 22.35
C ARG A 102 -3.82 -12.36 21.41
N LEU A 103 -3.30 -12.34 20.17
CA LEU A 103 -3.82 -11.45 19.14
C LEU A 103 -5.31 -11.73 18.85
N SER A 104 -5.71 -13.02 18.89
CA SER A 104 -7.10 -13.47 18.71
C SER A 104 -8.11 -12.94 19.73
N ASP A 105 -7.64 -12.40 20.85
CA ASP A 105 -8.52 -11.91 21.93
C ASP A 105 -9.05 -10.50 21.62
N HIS A 106 -8.49 -9.83 20.60
CA HIS A 106 -8.76 -8.43 20.31
C HIS A 106 -9.74 -8.21 19.15
N ARG A 107 -10.17 -6.95 19.02
CA ARG A 107 -10.85 -6.38 17.86
C ARG A 107 -10.10 -5.11 17.48
N PHE A 108 -9.93 -4.87 16.18
CA PHE A 108 -9.11 -3.81 15.65
C PHE A 108 -10.00 -2.78 14.95
N LEU A 109 -9.79 -1.51 15.28
CA LEU A 109 -10.44 -0.37 14.63
C LEU A 109 -9.38 0.50 13.96
N PHE A 110 -9.51 0.68 12.66
CA PHE A 110 -8.61 1.47 11.82
C PHE A 110 -9.25 2.84 11.54
N LEU A 111 -8.50 3.90 11.81
CA LEU A 111 -8.82 5.24 11.34
C LEU A 111 -8.11 5.47 10.00
N GLY A 112 -8.85 5.31 8.91
CA GLY A 112 -8.37 5.30 7.54
C GLY A 112 -8.60 3.95 6.87
N ALA A 113 -9.14 3.98 5.65
CA ALA A 113 -9.37 2.82 4.79
C ALA A 113 -8.54 2.90 3.49
N GLY A 114 -7.34 3.47 3.58
CA GLY A 114 -6.36 3.60 2.48
C GLY A 114 -5.31 2.48 2.49
N GLU A 115 -4.17 2.72 1.85
CA GLU A 115 -3.07 1.74 1.67
C GLU A 115 -2.63 1.09 2.98
N ALA A 116 -2.16 1.90 3.92
CA ALA A 116 -1.70 1.41 5.22
C ALA A 116 -2.81 0.67 5.99
N GLY A 117 -4.01 1.25 6.09
CA GLY A 117 -5.12 0.66 6.83
C GLY A 117 -5.50 -0.72 6.32
N ILE A 118 -5.68 -0.85 5.00
CA ILE A 118 -6.04 -2.11 4.36
C ILE A 118 -4.87 -3.11 4.39
N GLY A 119 -3.63 -2.65 4.16
CA GLY A 119 -2.42 -3.48 4.24
C GLY A 119 -2.23 -4.11 5.63
N ILE A 120 -2.31 -3.30 6.68
CA ILE A 120 -2.23 -3.77 8.08
C ILE A 120 -3.38 -4.76 8.35
N GLY A 121 -4.58 -4.45 7.89
CA GLY A 121 -5.76 -5.30 8.04
C GLY A 121 -5.61 -6.69 7.42
N GLU A 122 -5.16 -6.79 6.17
CA GLU A 122 -4.94 -8.08 5.49
C GLU A 122 -3.83 -8.91 6.16
N LEU A 123 -2.75 -8.25 6.62
CA LEU A 123 -1.69 -8.96 7.35
C LEU A 123 -2.17 -9.43 8.72
N LEU A 124 -3.02 -8.65 9.41
CA LEU A 124 -3.66 -9.06 10.65
C LEU A 124 -4.60 -10.25 10.47
N VAL A 125 -5.41 -10.26 9.41
CA VAL A 125 -6.24 -11.42 9.06
C VAL A 125 -5.37 -12.66 8.87
N THR A 126 -4.24 -12.53 8.17
CA THR A 126 -3.27 -13.62 8.00
C THR A 126 -2.71 -14.10 9.35
N ALA A 127 -2.29 -13.18 10.21
CA ALA A 127 -1.78 -13.49 11.54
C ALA A 127 -2.81 -14.23 12.43
N LEU A 128 -4.07 -13.77 12.42
CA LEU A 128 -5.18 -14.40 13.14
C LEU A 128 -5.47 -15.81 12.60
N LYS A 129 -5.37 -16.03 11.29
CA LYS A 129 -5.48 -17.36 10.67
C LYS A 129 -4.37 -18.29 11.12
N THR A 130 -3.13 -17.79 11.23
CA THR A 130 -2.00 -18.57 11.78
C THR A 130 -2.25 -18.99 13.24
N GLU A 131 -3.01 -18.21 14.00
CA GLU A 131 -3.47 -18.56 15.36
C GLU A 131 -4.68 -19.53 15.41
N GLY A 132 -5.14 -20.02 14.25
CA GLY A 132 -6.23 -20.99 14.10
C GLY A 132 -7.62 -20.37 13.90
N MET A 133 -7.74 -19.05 13.75
CA MET A 133 -9.03 -18.39 13.50
C MET A 133 -9.47 -18.58 12.03
N PRO A 134 -10.73 -18.95 11.75
CA PRO A 134 -11.25 -18.96 10.39
C PRO A 134 -11.19 -17.56 9.75
N GLU A 135 -10.92 -17.49 8.45
CA GLU A 135 -10.73 -16.21 7.74
C GLU A 135 -11.94 -15.26 7.88
N GLU A 136 -13.16 -15.78 7.74
CA GLU A 136 -14.36 -14.95 7.89
C GLU A 136 -14.48 -14.34 9.29
N GLU A 137 -14.09 -15.09 10.33
CA GLU A 137 -14.07 -14.56 11.69
C GLU A 137 -12.98 -13.52 11.87
N ALA A 138 -11.78 -13.77 11.33
CA ALA A 138 -10.66 -12.84 11.37
C ALA A 138 -11.00 -11.51 10.69
N ARG A 139 -11.66 -11.56 9.53
CA ARG A 139 -12.15 -10.35 8.83
C ARG A 139 -13.16 -9.57 9.69
N ARG A 140 -14.05 -10.24 10.43
CA ARG A 140 -15.01 -9.59 11.35
C ARG A 140 -14.35 -8.94 12.59
N ARG A 141 -13.07 -9.22 12.86
CA ARG A 141 -12.30 -8.54 13.92
C ARG A 141 -11.78 -7.18 13.46
N CYS A 142 -11.77 -6.87 12.17
CA CYS A 142 -11.20 -5.64 11.62
C CYS A 142 -12.31 -4.68 11.17
N TRP A 143 -12.30 -3.46 11.71
CA TRP A 143 -13.29 -2.41 11.44
C TRP A 143 -12.60 -1.15 10.91
N TYR A 144 -13.18 -0.47 9.93
CA TYR A 144 -12.56 0.68 9.28
C TYR A 144 -13.46 1.90 9.33
N VAL A 145 -12.87 3.07 9.56
CA VAL A 145 -13.52 4.38 9.45
C VAL A 145 -12.78 5.19 8.40
N ASP A 146 -13.48 5.73 7.40
CA ASP A 146 -12.91 6.63 6.40
C ASP A 146 -13.48 8.05 6.53
N SER A 147 -13.15 8.93 5.57
CA SER A 147 -13.64 10.32 5.55
C SER A 147 -15.17 10.47 5.55
N LYS A 148 -15.91 9.41 5.20
CA LYS A 148 -17.37 9.35 5.15
C LYS A 148 -17.98 8.63 6.36
N GLY A 149 -17.16 8.07 7.26
CA GLY A 149 -17.58 7.42 8.49
C GLY A 149 -17.22 5.93 8.54
N LEU A 150 -17.94 5.17 9.37
CA LEU A 150 -17.72 3.73 9.53
C LEU A 150 -18.08 2.98 8.24
N VAL A 151 -17.17 2.14 7.76
CA VAL A 151 -17.39 1.26 6.60
C VAL A 151 -18.33 0.14 7.02
N VAL A 152 -19.56 0.18 6.51
CA VAL A 152 -20.61 -0.82 6.77
C VAL A 152 -21.23 -1.29 5.46
N LYS A 153 -21.91 -2.45 5.50
CA LYS A 153 -22.68 -2.93 4.35
C LYS A 153 -23.82 -1.94 4.04
N SER A 154 -23.97 -1.60 2.76
CA SER A 154 -25.09 -0.83 2.21
C SER A 154 -26.41 -1.57 2.31
#